data_AF-A0A432H263-F1
#
_entry.id   AF-A0A432H263-F1
#
_cell.length_a   1.000
_cell.length_b   1.000
_cell.length_c   1.000
_cell.angle_alpha   90.00
_cell.angle_beta   90.00
_cell.angle_gamma   90.00
#
_symmetry.space_group_name_H-M   'P 1'
#
loop_
_entity.id
_entity.type
_entity.pdbx_description
1 polymer ?
#
loop_
_entity_poly.entity_id
_entity_poly.type
_entity_poly.pdbx_seq_one_letter_code
_entity_poly.pdbx_strand_id
1 'polypeptide(L)' 'MRWWFDWRNCVDTSSISTNIAEGCGREGGRDFARFLQIAMGSATEVVYLILLCKDIQLLSPQIYEDLQIET' A
#
# COMPACT_ATOMS: atom_id res chain seq x y z
N MET A 1 -4.13 5.11 19.71
CA MET A 1 -4.28 5.43 18.27
C MET A 1 -3.38 4.59 17.36
N ARG A 2 -2.22 4.10 17.82
CA ARG A 2 -1.29 3.27 17.00
C ARG A 2 -1.91 2.04 16.35
N TRP A 3 -2.75 1.30 17.05
CA TRP A 3 -3.44 0.09 16.54
C TRP A 3 -4.38 0.35 15.36
N TRP A 4 -4.99 1.53 15.29
CA TRP A 4 -5.88 1.89 14.19
C TRP A 4 -5.10 2.12 12.89
N PHE A 5 -3.92 2.75 13.00
CA PHE A 5 -3.02 2.93 11.87
C PHE A 5 -2.43 1.60 11.39
N ASP A 6 -1.98 0.72 12.31
CA ASP A 6 -1.46 -0.61 11.94
C ASP A 6 -2.52 -1.48 11.25
N TRP A 7 -3.74 -1.51 11.78
CA TRP A 7 -4.84 -2.25 11.17
C TRP A 7 -5.12 -1.78 9.74
N ARG A 8 -5.19 -0.46 9.54
CA ARG A 8 -5.48 0.11 8.21
C ARG A 8 -4.35 -0.16 7.21
N ASN A 9 -3.09 0.04 7.62
CA ASN A 9 -1.93 -0.25 6.76
C ASN A 9 -1.86 -1.73 6.33
N CYS A 10 -2.15 -2.67 7.22
CA CYS A 10 -2.21 -4.10 6.87
C CYS A 10 -3.32 -4.43 5.86
N VAL A 11 -4.48 -3.77 5.99
CA VAL A 11 -5.59 -3.93 5.04
C VAL A 11 -5.21 -3.32 3.68
N ASP A 12 -4.58 -2.15 3.65
CA ASP A 12 -4.20 -1.50 2.41
C ASP A 12 -3.09 -2.28 1.68
N THR A 13 -2.08 -2.77 2.38
CA THR A 13 -1.01 -3.60 1.80
C THR A 13 -1.52 -4.91 1.21
N SER A 14 -2.40 -5.63 1.92
CA SER A 14 -3.05 -6.83 1.38
C SER A 14 -3.94 -6.49 0.18
N SER A 15 -4.64 -5.34 0.19
CA SER A 15 -5.53 -4.91 -0.89
C SER A 15 -4.81 -4.71 -2.23
N ILE A 16 -3.52 -4.32 -2.23
CA ILE A 16 -2.72 -4.16 -3.45
C ILE A 16 -2.65 -5.51 -4.18
N SER A 17 -2.21 -6.55 -3.48
CA SER A 17 -2.05 -7.90 -4.04
C SER A 17 -3.39 -8.51 -4.47
N THR A 18 -4.47 -8.30 -3.69
CA THR A 18 -5.79 -8.85 -4.01
C THR A 18 -6.39 -8.18 -5.24
N ASN A 19 -6.23 -6.86 -5.42
CA ASN A 19 -6.69 -6.16 -6.61
C ASN A 19 -5.93 -6.61 -7.86
N ILE A 20 -4.61 -6.82 -7.78
CA ILE A 20 -3.82 -7.36 -8.90
C ILE A 20 -4.31 -8.78 -9.26
N ALA A 21 -4.44 -9.66 -8.27
CA ALA A 21 -4.90 -11.03 -8.48
C ALA A 21 -6.32 -11.09 -9.05
N GLU A 22 -7.22 -10.24 -8.56
CA GLU A 22 -8.59 -10.12 -9.08
C GLU A 22 -8.59 -9.63 -10.52
N GLY A 23 -7.78 -8.61 -10.85
CA GLY A 23 -7.61 -8.11 -12.21
C GLY A 23 -7.10 -9.18 -13.19
N CYS A 24 -6.16 -10.02 -12.76
CA CYS A 24 -5.67 -11.16 -13.55
C CYS A 24 -6.75 -12.21 -13.83
N GLY A 25 -7.75 -12.33 -12.95
CA GLY A 25 -8.87 -13.26 -13.11
C GLY A 25 -10.00 -12.74 -13.99
N ARG A 26 -9.93 -11.51 -14.50
CA ARG A 26 -10.97 -10.92 -15.38
C ARG A 26 -10.60 -11.10 -16.85
N GLU A 27 -11.61 -11.36 -17.68
CA GLU A 27 -11.43 -11.39 -19.13
C GLU A 27 -11.42 -9.96 -19.70
N GLY A 28 -10.26 -9.52 -20.21
CA GLY A 28 -10.11 -8.28 -20.97
C GLY A 28 -9.20 -7.23 -20.33
N GLY A 29 -8.33 -6.62 -21.16
CA GLY A 29 -7.31 -5.69 -20.69
C GLY A 29 -7.83 -4.41 -20.02
N ARG A 30 -9.08 -3.99 -20.30
CA ARG A 30 -9.69 -2.81 -19.66
C ARG A 30 -9.99 -3.04 -18.17
N ASP A 31 -10.52 -4.21 -17.83
CA ASP A 31 -10.81 -4.53 -16.44
C ASP A 31 -9.52 -4.77 -15.66
N PHE A 32 -8.54 -5.45 -16.26
CA PHE A 32 -7.22 -5.58 -15.66
C PHE A 32 -6.59 -4.21 -15.37
N ALA A 33 -6.61 -3.29 -16.34
CA ALA A 33 -6.08 -1.93 -16.14
C ALA A 33 -6.80 -1.16 -15.02
N ARG A 34 -8.13 -1.34 -14.87
CA ARG A 34 -8.89 -0.74 -13.78
C ARG A 34 -8.44 -1.27 -12.41
N PHE A 35 -8.27 -2.58 -12.29
CA PHE A 35 -7.78 -3.20 -11.06
C PHE A 35 -6.34 -2.80 -10.72
N LEU A 36 -5.48 -2.62 -11.73
CA LEU A 36 -4.14 -2.05 -11.53
C LEU A 36 -4.19 -0.61 -11.02
N GLN A 37 -5.10 0.23 -11.54
CA GLN A 37 -5.28 1.59 -11.02
C GLN A 37 -5.73 1.58 -9.55
N ILE A 38 -6.63 0.67 -9.17
CA ILE A 38 -7.05 0.53 -7.78
C ILE A 38 -5.87 0.11 -6.90
N ALA A 39 -5.11 -0.91 -7.31
CA ALA A 39 -3.92 -1.37 -6.59
C ALA A 39 -2.87 -0.24 -6.42
N MET A 40 -2.68 0.59 -7.45
CA MET A 40 -1.78 1.74 -7.41
C MET A 40 -2.27 2.83 -6.45
N GLY A 41 -3.60 3.04 -6.35
CA GLY A 41 -4.19 3.92 -5.35
C GLY A 41 -3.87 3.47 -3.92
N SER A 42 -4.09 2.19 -3.61
CA SER A 42 -3.75 1.61 -2.30
C SER A 42 -2.25 1.71 -1.99
N ALA A 43 -1.38 1.47 -2.97
CA ALA A 43 0.06 1.62 -2.80
C ALA A 43 0.47 3.06 -2.47
N THR A 44 -0.17 4.03 -3.13
CA THR A 44 0.07 5.46 -2.87
C THR A 44 -0.35 5.86 -1.45
N GLU A 45 -1.48 5.34 -0.96
CA GLU A 45 -1.93 5.55 0.43
C GLU A 45 -0.91 5.01 1.44
N VAL A 46 -0.42 3.78 1.24
CA VAL A 46 0.61 3.16 2.10
C VAL A 46 1.90 3.99 2.11
N VAL A 47 2.41 4.41 0.95
CA VAL A 47 3.63 5.24 0.85
C VAL A 47 3.46 6.55 1.62
N TYR A 48 2.31 7.23 1.44
CA TYR A 48 2.03 8.45 2.18
C TYR A 48 1.94 8.21 3.69
N LEU A 49 1.29 7.13 4.14
CA LEU A 49 1.19 6.79 5.55
C LEU A 49 2.55 6.49 6.18
N ILE A 50 3.46 5.81 5.46
CA ILE A 50 4.83 5.55 5.92
C ILE A 50 5.60 6.87 6.08
N LEU A 51 5.50 7.77 5.09
CA LEU A 51 6.10 9.11 5.17
C LEU A 51 5.54 9.91 6.36
N LEU A 52 4.22 9.92 6.53
CA LEU A 52 3.58 10.58 7.66
C LEU A 52 4.10 10.00 8.99
N CYS A 53 4.15 8.67 9.13
CA CYS A 53 4.64 8.02 10.35
C CYS A 53 6.08 8.40 10.69
N LYS A 54 6.93 8.62 9.68
CA LYS A 54 8.28 9.15 9.87
C LYS A 54 8.26 10.59 10.37
N ASP A 55 7.47 11.46 9.74
CA ASP A 55 7.39 12.89 10.10
C ASP A 55 6.88 13.10 11.53
N ILE A 56 5.96 12.23 12.00
CA ILE A 56 5.46 12.26 13.39
C ILE A 56 6.27 11.36 14.35
N GLN A 57 7.46 10.91 13.94
CA GLN A 57 8.41 10.15 14.76
C GLN A 57 7.84 8.85 15.36
N LEU A 58 6.87 8.23 14.68
CA LEU A 58 6.33 6.91 15.07
C LEU A 58 7.21 5.75 14.61
N LEU A 59 8.04 5.97 13.59
CA LEU A 59 9.03 5.00 13.09
C LEU A 59 10.44 5.45 13.49
N SER A 60 11.29 4.49 13.86
CA SER A 60 12.72 4.79 13.97
C SER A 60 13.30 5.02 12.57
N PRO A 61 14.39 5.80 12.43
CA PRO A 61 15.03 6.02 11.14
C PRO A 61 15.42 4.70 10.44
N GLN A 62 15.90 3.71 11.19
CA GLN A 62 16.22 2.37 10.66
C GLN A 62 15.01 1.67 10.07
N ILE A 63 13.87 1.64 10.78
CA ILE A 63 12.65 0.98 10.28
C ILE A 63 12.12 1.71 9.04
N TYR A 64 12.22 3.04 9.02
CA TYR A 64 11.84 3.82 7.85
C TYR A 64 12.74 3.53 6.65
N GLU A 65 14.06 3.44 6.83
CA GLU A 65 15.00 3.03 5.77
C GLU A 65 14.70 1.63 5.24
N ASP A 66 14.43 0.66 6.12
CA ASP A 66 14.07 -0.71 5.74
C ASP A 66 12.73 -0.79 4.96
N LEU A 67 11.82 0.16 5.19
CA LEU A 67 10.53 0.27 4.49
C LEU A 67 10.62 1.11 3.20
N GLN A 68 11.67 1.91 3.03
CA GLN A 68 11.96 2.71 1.84
C GLN A 68 12.90 1.97 0.88
N ILE A 69 12.76 0.64 0.75
CA ILE A 69 13.44 -0.09 -0.33
C ILE A 69 12.87 0.41 -1.66
N GLU A 70 13.46 1.49 -2.17
CA GLU A 70 13.26 1.99 -3.52
C GLU A 70 14.03 1.09 -4.52
N THR A 71 13.34 0.84 -5.63
CA THR A 71 13.85 0.40 -6.95
C THR A 71 15.19 0.99 -7.37
#